data_AF-A0A956S0Q0-F1
#
_entry.id   AF-A0A956S0Q0-F1
#
_cell.length_a   1.000
_cell.length_b   1.000
_cell.length_c   1.000
_cell.angle_alpha   90.00
_cell.angle_beta   90.00
_cell.angle_gamma   90.00
#
_symmetry.space_group_name_H-M   'P 1'
#
loop_
_entity.id
_entity.type
_entity.pdbx_description
1 polymer ?
#
loop_
_entity_poly.entity_id
_entity_poly.type
_entity_poly.pdbx_seq_one_letter_code
_entity_poly.pdbx_strand_id
1 'polypeptide(L)'
;MIKKTLGIGTLLAYLVFTSGCASRLPMRDYSGRPLTKEAVQAKKSNSNFILYTIGGGALSFGASFFIGSLLSRSSDDGSTNSSTLWITAGAGTAAGMLLFGHAGKARDHNLAVLAARDNQKTEVNSQLLTEKERRSRIVSEREALLKDRERQEAERQQILEKLKKKTDN
;
A
#
# COMPACT_ATOMS: atom_id res chain seq x y z
N MET A 1 -27.07 -4.05 46.64
CA MET A 1 -27.59 -3.23 45.52
C MET A 1 -26.46 -2.31 45.05
N ILE A 2 -25.66 -2.77 44.08
CA ILE A 2 -24.41 -2.10 43.66
C ILE A 2 -24.72 -1.20 42.46
N LYS A 3 -24.79 0.12 42.69
CA LYS A 3 -24.90 1.12 41.61
C LYS A 3 -23.56 1.16 40.85
N LYS A 4 -23.50 0.51 39.69
CA LYS A 4 -22.43 0.73 38.70
C LYS A 4 -22.66 2.09 38.04
N THR A 5 -21.97 3.11 38.54
CA THR A 5 -21.77 4.38 37.82
C THR A 5 -20.86 4.09 36.62
N LEU A 6 -21.48 3.73 35.49
CA LEU A 6 -20.80 3.59 34.20
C LEU A 6 -20.32 5.00 33.80
N GLY A 7 -19.07 5.30 34.14
CA GLY A 7 -18.50 6.63 33.95
C GLY A 7 -18.48 7.01 32.47
N ILE A 8 -19.03 8.19 32.17
CA ILE A 8 -19.06 8.84 30.84
C ILE A 8 -17.66 8.84 30.18
N GLY A 9 -16.58 8.82 30.97
CA GLY A 9 -15.20 8.70 30.48
C GLY A 9 -14.88 7.39 29.72
N THR A 10 -15.52 6.27 30.06
CA THR A 10 -15.30 4.99 29.34
C THR A 10 -15.92 4.99 27.94
N LEU A 11 -16.99 5.76 27.72
CA LEU A 11 -17.70 5.81 26.45
C LEU A 11 -16.98 6.70 25.42
N LEU A 12 -16.34 7.78 25.90
CA LEU A 12 -15.52 8.68 25.09
C LEU A 12 -14.20 8.02 24.64
N ALA A 13 -13.58 7.20 25.50
CA ALA A 13 -12.43 6.39 25.12
C ALA A 13 -12.78 5.33 24.07
N TYR A 14 -13.98 4.75 24.13
CA TYR A 14 -14.46 3.77 23.15
C TYR A 14 -14.74 4.42 21.79
N LEU A 15 -15.38 5.59 21.76
CA LEU A 15 -15.68 6.32 20.52
C LEU A 15 -14.44 6.83 19.78
N VAL A 16 -13.39 7.24 20.49
CA VAL A 16 -12.12 7.63 19.86
C VAL A 16 -11.38 6.41 19.29
N PHE A 17 -11.53 5.23 19.89
CA PHE A 17 -10.92 4.00 19.39
C PHE A 17 -11.62 3.41 18.15
N THR A 18 -12.93 3.62 17.97
CA THR A 18 -13.68 2.99 16.87
C THR A 18 -13.74 3.81 15.57
N SER A 19 -13.48 5.12 15.62
CA SER A 19 -13.89 6.02 14.53
C SER A 19 -12.80 6.43 13.54
N GLY A 20 -11.51 6.16 13.81
CA GLY A 20 -10.43 6.80 13.05
C GLY A 20 -9.14 6.01 12.87
N CYS A 21 -9.09 4.72 13.20
CA CYS A 21 -7.88 3.94 12.99
C CYS A 21 -7.68 3.71 11.47
N ALA A 22 -6.64 4.33 10.92
CA ALA A 22 -6.13 4.03 9.58
C ALA A 22 -5.97 2.51 9.43
N SER A 23 -6.95 1.87 8.78
CA SER A 23 -6.92 0.42 8.59
C SER A 23 -5.75 0.07 7.67
N ARG A 24 -5.05 -1.01 7.99
CA ARG A 24 -3.97 -1.49 7.14
C ARG A 24 -4.57 -2.01 5.84
N LEU A 25 -4.00 -1.56 4.73
CA LEU A 25 -4.39 -2.05 3.42
C LEU A 25 -4.11 -3.56 3.33
N PRO A 26 -5.00 -4.32 2.68
CA PRO A 26 -4.76 -5.74 2.47
C PRO A 26 -3.52 -5.93 1.58
N MET A 27 -2.70 -6.93 1.91
CA MET A 27 -1.52 -7.34 1.14
C MET A 27 -1.94 -8.12 -0.13
N ARG A 28 -2.75 -7.48 -0.96
CA ARG A 28 -3.26 -7.98 -2.24
C ARG A 28 -3.11 -6.90 -3.30
N ASP A 29 -2.90 -7.34 -4.53
CA ASP A 29 -2.89 -6.48 -5.71
C ASP A 29 -4.33 -6.13 -6.14
N TYR A 30 -4.49 -5.18 -7.07
CA TYR A 30 -5.78 -4.83 -7.70
C TYR A 30 -6.46 -6.03 -8.36
N SER A 31 -5.67 -7.02 -8.80
CA SER A 31 -6.14 -8.29 -9.35
C SER A 31 -6.52 -9.34 -8.29
N GLY A 32 -6.38 -9.02 -7.00
CA GLY A 32 -6.65 -9.94 -5.89
C GLY A 32 -5.51 -10.92 -5.59
N ARG A 33 -4.41 -10.89 -6.34
CA ARG A 33 -3.23 -11.74 -6.11
C ARG A 33 -2.49 -11.35 -4.82
N PRO A 34 -1.95 -12.31 -4.06
CA PRO A 34 -1.22 -12.00 -2.83
C PRO A 34 0.09 -11.26 -3.16
N LEU A 35 0.38 -10.21 -2.40
CA LEU A 35 1.70 -9.56 -2.45
C LEU A 35 2.70 -10.33 -1.58
N THR A 36 3.93 -10.45 -2.06
CA THR A 36 5.02 -11.03 -1.27
C THR A 36 5.39 -10.11 -0.10
N LYS A 37 5.61 -10.72 1.06
CA LYS A 37 5.96 -9.97 2.28
C LYS A 37 7.29 -9.21 2.13
N GLU A 38 8.23 -9.81 1.40
CA GLU A 38 9.55 -9.24 1.12
C GLU A 38 9.46 -7.95 0.31
N ALA A 39 8.61 -7.92 -0.74
CA ALA A 39 8.43 -6.73 -1.56
C ALA A 39 7.87 -5.55 -0.77
N VAL A 40 6.96 -5.82 0.17
CA VAL A 40 6.39 -4.79 1.06
C VAL A 40 7.41 -4.34 2.11
N GLN A 41 8.20 -5.26 2.68
CA GLN A 41 9.22 -4.92 3.67
C GLN A 41 10.36 -4.09 3.05
N ALA A 42 10.78 -4.39 1.82
CA ALA A 42 11.80 -3.65 1.11
C ALA A 42 11.43 -2.17 0.86
N LYS A 43 10.13 -1.86 0.82
CA LYS A 43 9.61 -0.49 0.60
C LYS A 43 9.10 0.18 1.86
N LYS A 44 9.19 -0.49 3.01
CA LYS A 44 8.71 0.05 4.28
C LYS A 44 9.67 1.11 4.80
N SER A 45 9.19 2.35 4.92
CA SER A 45 9.87 3.41 5.66
C SER A 45 9.26 3.57 7.06
N ASN A 46 9.97 4.27 7.95
CA ASN A 46 9.47 4.64 9.28
C ASN A 46 9.26 6.16 9.41
N SER A 47 9.25 6.89 8.28
CA SER A 47 9.24 8.34 8.27
C SER A 47 7.91 8.89 8.81
N ASN A 48 6.78 8.29 8.43
CA ASN A 48 5.48 8.75 8.96
C ASN A 48 5.29 8.31 10.41
N PHE A 49 5.80 7.14 10.82
CA PHE A 49 5.82 6.74 12.22
C PHE A 49 6.52 7.80 13.08
N ILE A 50 7.72 8.22 12.69
CA ILE A 50 8.49 9.24 13.45
C ILE A 50 7.76 10.57 13.42
N LEU A 51 7.31 11.03 12.25
CA LEU A 51 6.62 12.30 12.08
C LEU A 51 5.35 12.39 12.95
N TYR A 52 4.54 11.34 12.93
CA TYR A 52 3.31 11.29 13.72
C TYR A 52 3.57 11.08 15.21
N THR A 53 4.62 10.37 15.58
CA THR A 53 4.99 10.23 17.00
C THR A 53 5.44 11.57 17.56
N ILE A 54 6.34 12.28 16.86
CA ILE A 54 6.82 13.60 17.30
C ILE A 54 5.68 14.62 17.24
N GLY A 55 4.94 14.69 16.13
CA GLY A 55 3.82 15.62 15.98
C GLY A 55 2.69 15.35 16.98
N GLY A 56 2.33 14.09 17.18
CA GLY A 56 1.32 13.67 18.15
C GLY A 56 1.75 13.91 19.59
N GLY A 57 3.03 13.69 19.90
CA GLY A 57 3.62 14.02 21.19
C GLY A 57 3.60 15.52 21.46
N ALA A 58 4.08 16.33 20.52
CA ALA A 58 4.11 17.79 20.67
C ALA A 58 2.71 18.40 20.80
N LEU A 59 1.76 17.97 19.96
CA LEU A 59 0.38 18.44 20.01
C LEU A 59 -0.30 18.05 21.32
N SER A 60 -0.11 16.80 21.76
CA SER A 60 -0.75 16.29 22.97
C SER A 60 -0.08 16.84 24.23
N PHE A 61 1.22 17.13 24.18
CA PHE A 61 1.90 17.89 25.23
C PHE A 61 1.26 19.26 25.41
N GLY A 62 1.07 20.03 24.33
CA GLY A 62 0.44 21.34 24.39
C GLY A 62 -0.99 21.29 24.96
N ALA A 63 -1.81 20.38 24.47
CA ALA A 63 -3.18 20.20 24.96
C ALA A 63 -3.22 19.79 26.45
N SER A 64 -2.34 18.89 26.85
CA SER A 64 -2.33 18.33 28.21
C SER A 64 -1.67 19.27 29.22
N PHE A 65 -0.69 20.06 28.78
CA PHE A 65 -0.14 21.17 29.56
C PHE A 65 -1.20 22.25 29.79
N PHE A 66 -2.02 22.58 28.78
CA PHE A 66 -3.12 23.53 28.93
C PHE A 66 -4.21 23.03 29.88
N ILE A 67 -4.61 21.77 29.78
CA ILE A 67 -5.55 21.15 30.72
C ILE A 67 -4.94 21.09 32.14
N GLY A 68 -3.67 20.70 32.24
CA GLY A 68 -2.93 20.65 33.50
C GLY A 68 -2.81 22.02 34.16
N SER A 69 -2.61 23.09 33.39
CA SER A 69 -2.52 24.46 33.91
C SER A 69 -3.86 24.97 34.43
N LEU A 70 -4.98 24.66 33.76
CA LEU A 70 -6.32 24.95 34.26
C LEU A 70 -6.63 24.19 35.55
N LEU A 71 -6.31 22.89 35.60
CA LEU A 71 -6.49 22.06 36.79
C LEU A 71 -5.66 22.58 37.97
N SER A 72 -4.38 22.90 37.73
CA SER A 72 -3.49 23.41 38.77
C SER A 72 -3.91 24.76 39.35
N ARG A 73 -4.69 25.55 38.60
CA ARG A 73 -5.22 26.85 39.01
C ARG A 73 -6.58 26.74 39.72
N SER A 74 -7.30 25.63 39.51
CA SER A 74 -8.58 25.35 40.15
C SER A 74 -8.43 24.64 41.50
N SER A 75 -7.29 23.99 41.76
CA SER A 75 -6.99 23.32 43.03
C SER A 75 -6.24 24.26 43.97
N ASP A 76 -6.98 24.94 44.84
CA ASP A 76 -6.50 25.97 45.77
C ASP A 76 -5.87 25.43 47.08
N ASP A 77 -5.57 24.12 47.14
CA ASP A 77 -4.92 23.51 48.30
C ASP A 77 -3.40 23.47 48.13
N GLY A 78 -2.73 24.31 48.93
CA GLY A 78 -1.30 24.50 48.93
C GLY A 78 -0.52 23.19 49.09
N SER A 79 0.56 23.07 48.30
CA SER A 79 1.64 22.07 48.39
C SER A 79 1.56 20.80 47.54
N THR A 80 1.05 20.80 46.30
CA THR A 80 1.51 19.81 45.26
C THR A 80 1.16 20.15 43.80
N ASN A 81 0.99 21.43 43.46
CA ASN A 81 0.36 21.82 42.18
C ASN A 81 1.26 21.62 40.94
N SER A 82 2.59 21.68 41.10
CA SER A 82 3.53 21.49 39.98
C SER A 82 3.52 20.05 39.48
N SER A 83 3.45 19.06 40.38
CA SER A 83 3.42 17.64 40.04
C SER A 83 2.19 17.26 39.21
N THR A 84 1.00 17.81 39.51
CA THR A 84 -0.23 17.52 38.76
C THR A 84 -0.15 17.98 37.30
N LEU A 85 0.48 19.14 37.06
CA LEU A 85 0.71 19.65 35.72
C LEU A 85 1.65 18.74 34.93
N TRP A 86 2.80 18.37 35.50
CA TRP A 86 3.78 17.49 34.83
C TRP A 86 3.23 16.08 34.59
N ILE A 87 2.44 15.55 35.53
CA ILE A 87 1.76 14.26 35.38
C ILE A 87 0.75 14.32 34.23
N THR A 88 -0.09 15.36 34.17
CA THR A 88 -1.09 15.51 33.11
C THR A 88 -0.43 15.70 31.75
N ALA A 89 0.56 16.58 31.67
CA ALA A 89 1.34 16.83 30.46
C ALA A 89 2.06 15.56 29.97
N GLY A 90 2.72 14.83 30.88
CA GLY A 90 3.41 13.58 30.57
C GLY A 90 2.47 12.49 30.09
N ALA A 91 1.36 12.25 30.81
CA ALA A 91 0.38 11.23 30.47
C ALA A 91 -0.27 11.49 29.11
N GLY A 92 -0.68 12.73 28.85
CA GLY A 92 -1.30 13.09 27.58
C GLY A 92 -0.31 13.10 26.41
N THR A 93 0.95 13.46 26.63
CA THR A 93 2.02 13.30 25.63
C THR A 93 2.22 11.85 25.25
N ALA A 94 2.34 10.96 26.24
CA ALA A 94 2.51 9.53 26.00
C ALA A 94 1.31 8.93 25.26
N ALA A 95 0.09 9.28 25.67
CA ALA A 95 -1.14 8.86 24.97
C ALA A 95 -1.16 9.37 23.53
N GLY A 96 -0.79 10.62 23.29
CA GLY A 96 -0.64 11.21 21.98
C GLY A 96 0.38 10.48 21.09
N MET A 97 1.59 10.29 21.59
CA MET A 97 2.65 9.57 20.88
C MET A 97 2.19 8.16 20.46
N LEU A 98 1.50 7.43 21.34
CA LEU A 98 1.01 6.08 21.05
C LEU A 98 -0.09 6.10 19.97
N LEU A 99 -1.08 6.97 20.10
CA LEU A 99 -2.22 7.03 19.19
C LEU A 99 -1.79 7.47 17.79
N PHE A 100 -1.04 8.58 17.71
CA PHE A 100 -0.55 9.08 16.43
C PHE A 100 0.55 8.19 15.85
N GLY A 101 1.45 7.64 16.68
CA GLY A 101 2.45 6.68 16.24
C GLY A 101 1.84 5.41 15.62
N HIS A 102 0.73 4.91 16.18
CA HIS A 102 0.00 3.78 15.57
C HIS A 102 -0.55 4.14 14.19
N ALA A 103 -1.14 5.33 14.04
CA ALA A 103 -1.62 5.82 12.75
C ALA A 103 -0.48 6.01 11.73
N GLY A 104 0.67 6.55 12.17
CA GLY A 104 1.87 6.68 11.34
C GLY A 104 2.38 5.32 10.84
N LYS A 105 2.43 4.31 11.71
CA LYS A 105 2.83 2.94 11.34
C LYS A 105 1.87 2.28 10.34
N ALA A 106 0.56 2.53 10.47
CA ALA A 106 -0.41 2.07 9.49
C ALA A 106 -0.24 2.77 8.14
N ARG A 107 0.01 4.08 8.15
CA ARG A 107 0.29 4.86 6.93
C ARG A 107 1.55 4.40 6.21
N ASP A 108 2.64 4.17 6.95
CA ASP A 108 3.89 3.62 6.41
C ASP A 108 3.67 2.25 5.75
N HIS A 109 2.89 1.38 6.40
CA HIS A 109 2.52 0.08 5.83
C HIS A 109 1.71 0.24 4.54
N ASN A 110 0.73 1.14 4.53
CA ASN A 110 -0.13 1.35 3.38
C ASN A 110 0.64 1.88 2.17
N LEU A 111 1.56 2.83 2.39
CA LEU A 111 2.44 3.33 1.34
C LEU A 111 3.38 2.25 0.79
N ALA A 112 3.91 1.40 1.66
CA ALA A 112 4.75 0.28 1.24
C ALA A 112 3.97 -0.73 0.38
N VAL A 113 2.73 -1.03 0.75
CA VAL A 113 1.84 -1.90 -0.04
C VAL A 113 1.53 -1.28 -1.41
N LEU A 114 1.23 0.02 -1.47
CA LEU A 114 0.98 0.71 -2.73
C LEU A 114 2.22 0.72 -3.64
N ALA A 115 3.39 1.04 -3.09
CA ALA A 115 4.64 1.02 -3.85
C ALA A 115 4.97 -0.38 -4.38
N ALA A 116 4.70 -1.43 -3.61
CA ALA A 116 4.88 -2.80 -4.06
C ALA A 116 3.90 -3.20 -5.19
N ARG A 117 2.64 -2.72 -5.14
CA ARG A 117 1.66 -2.90 -6.24
C ARG A 117 2.12 -2.20 -7.52
N ASP A 118 2.61 -0.97 -7.40
CA ASP A 118 3.05 -0.20 -8.56
C ASP A 118 4.23 -0.87 -9.27
N ASN A 119 5.17 -1.45 -8.51
CA ASN A 119 6.29 -2.22 -9.09
C ASN A 119 5.82 -3.48 -9.82
N GLN A 120 4.85 -4.22 -9.28
CA GLN A 120 4.30 -5.38 -10.00
C GLN A 120 3.59 -4.96 -11.28
N LYS A 121 2.87 -3.83 -11.26
CA LYS A 121 2.20 -3.30 -12.44
C LYS A 121 3.19 -2.91 -13.54
N THR A 122 4.31 -2.27 -13.19
CA THR A 122 5.34 -1.91 -14.18
C THR A 122 6.01 -3.14 -14.77
N GLU A 123 6.31 -4.15 -13.96
CA GLU A 123 6.91 -5.41 -14.41
C GLU A 123 5.96 -6.22 -15.33
N VAL A 124 4.68 -6.31 -14.98
CA VAL A 124 3.69 -6.98 -15.84
C VAL A 124 3.51 -6.23 -17.16
N ASN A 125 3.51 -4.89 -17.13
CA ASN A 125 3.39 -4.09 -18.34
C ASN A 125 4.60 -4.26 -19.27
N SER A 126 5.83 -4.31 -18.73
CA SER A 126 7.02 -4.54 -19.55
C SER A 126 7.00 -5.92 -20.19
N GLN A 127 6.64 -6.96 -19.43
CA GLN A 127 6.48 -8.32 -19.96
C GLN A 127 5.41 -8.38 -21.06
N LEU A 128 4.28 -7.69 -20.87
CA LEU A 128 3.23 -7.62 -21.89
C LEU A 128 3.69 -6.95 -23.18
N LEU A 129 4.52 -5.90 -23.10
CA LEU A 129 5.09 -5.26 -24.29
C LEU A 129 6.04 -6.20 -25.02
N THR A 130 6.94 -6.87 -24.30
CA THR A 130 7.86 -7.86 -24.88
C THR A 130 7.12 -9.03 -25.53
N GLU A 131 6.06 -9.54 -24.89
CA GLU A 131 5.23 -10.61 -25.46
C GLU A 131 4.45 -10.16 -26.70
N LYS A 132 3.98 -8.90 -26.75
CA LYS A 132 3.36 -8.34 -27.95
C LYS A 132 4.34 -8.25 -29.11
N GLU A 133 5.55 -7.78 -28.88
CA GLU A 133 6.61 -7.72 -29.90
C GLU A 133 7.02 -9.12 -30.37
N ARG A 134 7.12 -10.08 -29.46
CA ARG A 134 7.39 -11.48 -29.83
C ARG A 134 6.29 -12.03 -30.74
N ARG A 135 5.02 -11.79 -30.39
CA ARG A 135 3.88 -12.22 -31.20
C ARG A 135 3.86 -11.57 -32.58
N SER A 136 4.16 -10.27 -32.68
CA SER A 136 4.19 -9.59 -33.98
C SER A 136 5.28 -10.14 -34.90
N ARG A 137 6.48 -10.44 -34.36
CA ARG A 137 7.55 -11.10 -35.12
C ARG A 137 7.13 -12.47 -35.63
N ILE A 138 6.55 -13.32 -34.77
CA ILE A 138 6.07 -14.65 -35.16
C ILE A 138 5.00 -14.56 -36.27
N VAL A 139 4.09 -13.58 -36.18
CA VAL A 139 3.07 -13.38 -37.22
C VAL A 139 3.71 -12.97 -38.54
N SER A 140 4.67 -12.05 -38.54
CA SER A 140 5.38 -11.65 -39.76
C SER A 140 6.20 -12.79 -40.39
N GLU A 141 6.88 -13.60 -39.56
CA GLU A 141 7.62 -14.77 -40.02
C GLU A 141 6.67 -15.81 -40.62
N ARG A 142 5.52 -16.06 -39.98
CA ARG A 142 4.50 -16.97 -40.49
C ARG A 142 3.98 -16.51 -41.86
N GLU A 143 3.73 -15.21 -42.03
CA GLU A 143 3.25 -14.68 -43.31
C GLU A 143 4.31 -14.81 -44.41
N ALA A 144 5.58 -14.55 -44.10
CA ALA A 144 6.68 -14.74 -45.04
C ALA A 144 6.79 -16.21 -45.48
N LEU A 145 6.75 -17.15 -44.53
CA LEU A 145 6.81 -18.59 -44.82
C LEU A 145 5.61 -19.08 -45.65
N LEU A 146 4.43 -18.50 -45.47
CA LEU A 146 3.26 -18.81 -46.29
C LEU A 146 3.46 -18.36 -47.74
N LYS A 147 3.97 -17.13 -47.95
CA LYS A 147 4.31 -16.63 -49.29
C LYS A 147 5.37 -17.48 -49.99
N ASP A 148 6.37 -17.95 -49.24
CA ASP A 148 7.40 -18.84 -49.78
C ASP A 148 6.84 -20.22 -50.16
N ARG A 149 5.90 -20.76 -49.37
CA ARG A 149 5.20 -21.99 -49.74
C ARG A 149 4.38 -21.83 -51.02
N GLU A 150 3.63 -20.74 -51.15
CA GLU A 150 2.84 -20.46 -52.35
C GLU A 150 3.72 -20.39 -53.61
N ARG A 151 4.91 -19.77 -53.51
CA ARG A 151 5.90 -19.74 -54.61
C ARG A 151 6.39 -21.14 -54.97
N GLN A 152 6.77 -21.94 -53.97
CA GLN A 152 7.24 -23.32 -54.20
C GLN A 152 6.15 -24.22 -54.80
N GLU A 153 4.89 -24.05 -54.39
CA GLU A 153 3.76 -24.77 -54.96
C GLU A 153 3.51 -24.37 -56.41
N ALA A 154 3.59 -23.09 -56.75
CA ALA A 154 3.49 -22.61 -58.13
C ALA A 154 4.61 -23.16 -59.02
N GLU A 155 5.86 -23.15 -58.55
CA GLU A 155 7.00 -23.74 -59.28
C GLU A 155 6.80 -25.26 -59.49
N ARG A 156 6.33 -25.98 -58.47
CA ARG A 156 6.01 -27.41 -58.59
C ARG A 156 4.95 -27.68 -59.64
N GLN A 157 3.89 -26.88 -59.67
CA GLN A 157 2.83 -27.03 -60.68
C GLN A 157 3.36 -26.82 -62.09
N GLN A 158 4.18 -25.77 -62.30
CA GLN A 158 4.79 -25.52 -63.62
C GLN A 158 5.70 -26.67 -64.08
N ILE A 159 6.46 -27.28 -63.16
CA ILE A 159 7.30 -28.44 -63.49
C ILE A 159 6.44 -29.66 -63.85
N LEU A 160 5.37 -29.93 -63.10
CA LEU A 160 4.45 -31.03 -63.39
C LEU A 160 3.78 -30.88 -64.76
N GLU A 161 3.37 -29.67 -65.13
CA GLU A 161 2.81 -29.41 -66.47
C GLU A 161 3.83 -29.64 -67.59
N LYS A 162 5.08 -29.20 -67.39
CA LYS A 162 6.17 -29.44 -68.35
C LYS A 162 6.46 -30.93 -68.52
N LEU A 163 6.43 -31.70 -67.43
CA LEU A 163 6.62 -33.15 -67.47
C LEU A 163 5.49 -33.84 -68.24
N LYS A 164 4.22 -33.52 -67.94
CA LYS A 164 3.07 -34.07 -68.68
C LYS A 164 3.17 -33.83 -70.19
N LYS A 165 3.45 -32.59 -70.60
CA LYS A 165 3.64 -32.25 -72.03
C LYS A 165 4.78 -33.01 -72.71
N LYS A 166 5.80 -33.42 -71.95
CA LYS A 166 6.93 -34.21 -72.47
C LYS A 166 6.63 -35.71 -72.53
N THR A 167 5.69 -36.20 -71.73
CA THR A 167 5.26 -37.61 -71.72
C THR A 167 4.23 -37.91 -72.81
N ASP A 168 3.41 -36.93 -73.19
CA ASP A 168 2.39 -37.06 -74.24
C ASP A 168 2.93 -36.87 -75.68
N ASN A 169 4.20 -36.48 -75.84
CA ASN A 169 4.94 -36.39 -77.11
C ASN A 169 5.94 -37.54 -77.22
#